data_AF-A0A3L7NVB3-F1
#
_entry.id   AF-A0A3L7NVB3-F1
#
_cell.length_a   1.000
_cell.length_b   1.000
_cell.length_c   1.000
_cell.angle_alpha   90.00
_cell.angle_beta   90.00
_cell.angle_gamma   90.00
#
_symmetry.space_group_name_H-M   'P 1'
#
loop_
_entity.id
_entity.type
_entity.pdbx_description
1 polymer ?
#
loop_
_entity_poly.entity_id
_entity_poly.type
_entity_poly.pdbx_seq_one_letter_code
_entity_poly.pdbx_strand_id
1 'polypeptide(L)'
;MSVTVNPLDQAIQETVHLQGGVEMCGDPALALGAPAEIVTRLFDVSDEGQALLEPGATVEKQIAIWRQANLVADARRLLSHALPPRYSLWWALLSLTEAHRQKPYPAKVVEAILGVRSFVLNPTEAGRRECKELGDAADSTSAGGVIGFAAFISGGSMAPADCPPVLPKPHLCGRLSGVAVYLAAVHFDPGSYKDHLQHFLDIGLKIAHGELPWPESRAVAVEAPVEVVVEQVIEKVVLERSR
;
A
#
# COMPACT_ATOMS: atom_id res chain seq x y z
N MET A 1 12.27 -30.11 0.98
CA MET A 1 10.97 -29.91 1.65
C MET A 1 10.25 -28.84 0.86
N SER A 2 9.18 -29.21 0.16
CA SER A 2 8.37 -28.28 -0.62
C SER A 2 7.73 -27.29 0.35
N VAL A 3 8.13 -26.02 0.29
CA VAL A 3 7.42 -24.94 0.98
C VAL A 3 6.04 -24.90 0.34
N THR A 4 5.03 -25.37 1.07
CA THR A 4 3.63 -25.20 0.69
C THR A 4 3.36 -23.70 0.62
N VAL A 5 3.38 -23.15 -0.58
CA VAL A 5 3.01 -21.76 -0.85
C VAL A 5 1.58 -21.57 -0.36
N ASN A 6 1.35 -20.58 0.51
CA ASN A 6 0.03 -20.27 1.04
C ASN A 6 -0.89 -19.92 -0.14
N PRO A 7 -2.01 -20.63 -0.36
CA PRO A 7 -2.89 -20.42 -1.52
C PRO A 7 -3.42 -18.99 -1.65
N LEU A 8 -3.53 -18.24 -0.54
CA LEU A 8 -3.90 -16.82 -0.59
C LEU A 8 -2.71 -15.92 -0.91
N ASP A 9 -1.51 -16.23 -0.43
CA ASP A 9 -0.29 -15.48 -0.83
C ASP A 9 -0.05 -15.66 -2.33
N GLN A 10 -0.25 -16.87 -2.84
CA GLN A 10 -0.29 -17.15 -4.27
C GLN A 10 -1.42 -16.38 -4.96
N ALA A 11 -2.67 -16.41 -4.45
CA ALA A 11 -3.77 -15.66 -5.05
C ALA A 11 -3.60 -14.14 -5.02
N ILE A 12 -2.89 -13.57 -4.03
CA ILE A 12 -2.58 -12.14 -3.93
C ILE A 12 -1.44 -11.76 -4.89
N GLN A 13 -0.43 -12.64 -5.03
CA GLN A 13 0.61 -12.52 -6.06
C GLN A 13 0.05 -12.69 -7.47
N GLU A 14 -1.00 -13.50 -7.61
CA GLU A 14 -1.77 -13.79 -8.83
C GLU A 14 -3.03 -12.91 -8.97
N THR A 15 -3.26 -11.90 -8.12
CA THR A 15 -4.33 -10.91 -8.35
C THR A 15 -3.87 -10.03 -9.52
N VAL A 16 -4.04 -10.60 -10.71
CA VAL A 16 -3.72 -10.00 -11.99
C VAL A 16 -4.76 -8.91 -12.25
N HIS A 17 -4.28 -7.70 -12.52
CA HIS A 17 -5.10 -6.65 -13.12
C HIS A 17 -5.50 -7.04 -14.55
N LEU A 18 -6.44 -7.96 -14.70
CA LEU A 18 -6.96 -8.35 -16.02
C LEU A 18 -7.96 -7.31 -16.52
N GLN A 19 -7.46 -6.31 -17.25
CA GLN A 19 -8.14 -5.77 -18.42
C GLN A 19 -7.11 -5.49 -19.51
N GLY A 20 -7.11 -6.31 -20.58
CA GLY A 20 -6.34 -6.04 -21.79
C GLY A 20 -5.10 -6.92 -22.07
N GLY A 21 -4.87 -8.00 -21.31
CA GLY A 21 -3.89 -9.03 -21.70
C GLY A 21 -2.43 -8.73 -21.36
N VAL A 22 -2.15 -7.88 -20.37
CA VAL A 22 -0.79 -7.72 -19.80
C VAL A 22 -0.77 -8.36 -18.42
N GLU A 23 0.02 -9.42 -18.26
CA GLU A 23 0.29 -10.06 -16.96
C GLU A 23 1.14 -9.12 -16.10
N MET A 24 0.51 -8.45 -15.15
CA MET A 24 1.23 -7.74 -14.09
C MET A 24 1.52 -8.75 -12.99
N CYS A 25 2.62 -9.49 -13.15
CA CYS A 25 3.16 -10.40 -12.13
C CYS A 25 3.40 -9.63 -10.82
N GLY A 26 3.42 -10.33 -9.66
CA GLY A 26 3.61 -9.74 -8.33
C GLY A 26 4.90 -8.94 -8.10
N ASP A 27 5.69 -8.65 -9.14
CA ASP A 27 6.85 -7.76 -9.12
C ASP A 27 6.42 -6.29 -9.30
N PRO A 28 6.60 -5.43 -8.29
CA PRO A 28 6.19 -4.04 -8.36
C PRO A 28 7.08 -3.19 -9.29
N ALA A 29 8.27 -3.67 -9.68
CA ALA A 29 9.11 -2.98 -10.67
C ALA A 29 8.51 -3.08 -12.08
N LEU A 30 7.85 -4.21 -12.40
CA LEU A 30 7.11 -4.37 -13.64
C LEU A 30 5.93 -3.40 -13.72
N ALA A 31 5.33 -3.04 -12.58
CA ALA A 31 4.27 -2.03 -12.49
C ALA A 31 4.70 -0.64 -13.00
N LEU A 32 5.96 -0.26 -12.77
CA LEU A 32 6.50 1.02 -13.22
C LEU A 32 6.76 1.06 -14.72
N GLY A 33 7.07 -0.09 -15.33
CA GLY A 33 7.31 -0.23 -16.76
C GLY A 33 6.05 -0.32 -17.63
N ALA A 34 4.87 -0.53 -17.03
CA ALA A 34 3.61 -0.63 -17.77
C ALA A 34 3.26 0.67 -18.52
N PRO A 35 2.59 0.60 -19.68
CA PRO A 35 2.09 1.79 -20.36
C PRO A 35 1.07 2.54 -19.49
N ALA A 36 1.34 3.82 -19.20
CA ALA A 36 0.49 4.63 -18.33
C ALA A 36 -0.94 4.73 -18.87
N GLU A 37 -1.09 4.83 -20.19
CA GLU A 37 -2.38 4.88 -20.90
C GLU A 37 -3.32 3.69 -20.67
N ILE A 38 -2.78 2.53 -20.27
CA ILE A 38 -3.59 1.36 -19.92
C ILE A 38 -4.12 1.54 -18.50
N VAL A 39 -3.25 1.96 -17.58
CA VAL A 39 -3.59 2.11 -16.16
C VAL A 39 -4.55 3.29 -15.94
N THR A 40 -4.42 4.37 -16.71
CA THR A 40 -5.32 5.53 -16.62
C THR A 40 -6.77 5.20 -17.01
N ARG A 41 -7.04 4.09 -17.71
CA ARG A 41 -8.42 3.65 -18.00
C ARG A 41 -9.17 3.14 -16.76
N LEU A 42 -8.47 2.92 -15.64
CA LEU A 42 -9.03 2.38 -14.41
C LEU A 42 -9.59 3.45 -13.45
N PHE A 43 -9.38 4.74 -13.76
CA PHE A 43 -9.82 5.86 -12.95
C PHE A 43 -10.01 7.13 -13.78
N ASP A 44 -10.72 8.11 -13.23
CA ASP A 44 -10.91 9.40 -13.89
C ASP A 44 -9.66 10.27 -13.69
N VAL A 45 -8.98 10.56 -14.80
CA VAL A 45 -7.85 11.52 -14.86
C VAL A 45 -8.44 12.93 -15.02
N SER A 46 -7.86 13.93 -14.36
CA SER A 46 -8.25 15.34 -14.56
C SER A 46 -8.03 15.82 -16.00
N ASP A 47 -8.70 16.90 -16.39
CA ASP A 47 -8.51 17.49 -17.73
C ASP A 47 -7.06 17.92 -17.97
N GLU A 48 -6.41 18.51 -16.95
CA GLU A 48 -4.99 18.85 -16.99
C GLU A 48 -4.10 17.60 -17.07
N GLY A 49 -4.47 16.54 -16.34
CA GLY A 49 -3.78 15.26 -16.37
C GLY A 49 -3.84 14.62 -17.76
N GLN A 50 -4.99 14.67 -18.43
CA GLN A 50 -5.16 14.18 -19.79
C GLN A 50 -4.39 15.01 -20.82
N ALA A 51 -4.37 16.33 -20.66
CA ALA A 51 -3.59 17.23 -21.52
C ALA A 51 -2.08 16.95 -21.44
N LEU A 52 -1.60 16.41 -20.32
CA LEU A 52 -0.20 16.06 -20.06
C LEU A 52 0.08 14.55 -20.13
N LEU A 53 -0.86 13.74 -20.61
CA LEU A 53 -0.65 12.30 -20.79
C LEU A 53 0.20 12.07 -22.04
N GLU A 54 1.40 11.54 -21.85
CA GLU A 54 2.36 11.30 -22.93
C GLU A 54 2.11 9.93 -23.58
N PRO A 55 1.87 9.85 -24.91
CA PRO A 55 1.69 8.58 -25.61
C PRO A 55 2.90 7.65 -25.44
N GLY A 56 2.64 6.40 -25.06
CA GLY A 56 3.69 5.40 -24.85
C GLY A 56 4.58 5.64 -23.63
N ALA A 57 4.29 6.63 -22.77
CA ALA A 57 4.99 6.79 -21.50
C ALA A 57 4.72 5.60 -20.57
N THR A 58 5.76 5.19 -19.85
CA THR A 58 5.62 4.22 -18.75
C THR A 58 4.91 4.89 -17.55
N VAL A 59 4.37 4.08 -16.63
CA VAL A 59 3.80 4.55 -15.36
C VAL A 59 4.76 5.48 -14.63
N GLU A 60 6.03 5.09 -14.48
CA GLU A 60 7.03 5.90 -13.79
C GLU A 60 7.27 7.25 -14.49
N LYS A 61 7.44 7.23 -15.82
CA LYS A 61 7.64 8.46 -16.59
C LYS A 61 6.43 9.38 -16.46
N GLN A 62 5.22 8.84 -16.54
CA GLN A 62 4.00 9.64 -16.43
C GLN A 62 3.80 10.20 -15.01
N ILE A 63 4.15 9.43 -13.97
CA ILE A 63 4.19 9.94 -12.59
C ILE A 63 5.15 11.12 -12.49
N ALA A 64 6.36 11.02 -13.04
CA ALA A 64 7.33 12.12 -13.01
C ALA A 64 6.80 13.39 -13.70
N ILE A 65 6.16 13.25 -14.86
CA ILE A 65 5.53 14.37 -15.59
C ILE A 65 4.45 15.05 -14.73
N TRP A 66 3.51 14.28 -14.19
CA TRP A 66 2.43 14.83 -13.36
C TRP A 66 2.92 15.42 -12.05
N ARG A 67 3.98 14.86 -11.44
CA ARG A 67 4.61 15.43 -10.24
C ARG A 67 5.25 16.78 -10.52
N GLN A 68 5.95 16.94 -11.65
CA GLN A 68 6.54 18.22 -12.07
C GLN A 68 5.47 19.28 -12.34
N ALA A 69 4.32 18.88 -12.89
CA ALA A 69 3.16 19.75 -13.10
C ALA A 69 2.29 19.96 -11.84
N ASN A 70 2.69 19.43 -10.68
CA ASN A 70 1.93 19.48 -9.42
C ASN A 70 0.52 18.85 -9.50
N LEU A 71 0.33 17.90 -10.41
CA LEU A 71 -0.87 17.06 -10.57
C LEU A 71 -0.77 15.80 -9.70
N VAL A 72 -0.44 15.99 -8.42
CA VAL A 72 -0.15 14.91 -7.47
C VAL A 72 -1.33 13.97 -7.20
N ALA A 73 -2.57 14.45 -7.38
CA ALA A 73 -3.76 13.61 -7.22
C ALA A 73 -3.83 12.53 -8.32
N ASP A 74 -3.50 12.87 -9.56
CA ASP A 74 -3.49 11.92 -10.67
C ASP A 74 -2.27 11.00 -10.60
N ALA A 75 -1.10 11.53 -10.22
CA ALA A 75 0.09 10.70 -9.96
C ALA A 75 -0.18 9.65 -8.87
N ARG A 76 -0.85 10.04 -7.77
CA ARG A 76 -1.25 9.12 -6.68
C ARG A 76 -2.18 8.03 -7.18
N ARG A 77 -3.19 8.39 -7.98
CA ARG A 77 -4.13 7.41 -8.57
C ARG A 77 -3.40 6.46 -9.52
N LEU A 78 -2.53 6.98 -10.38
CA LEU A 78 -1.76 6.15 -11.30
C LEU A 78 -0.90 5.13 -10.57
N LEU A 79 -0.15 5.57 -9.56
CA LEU A 79 0.67 4.66 -8.75
C LEU A 79 -0.19 3.64 -7.99
N SER A 80 -1.30 4.08 -7.38
CA SER A 80 -2.18 3.18 -6.62
C SER A 80 -2.82 2.11 -7.50
N HIS A 81 -3.11 2.44 -8.76
CA HIS A 81 -3.69 1.52 -9.73
C HIS A 81 -2.64 0.62 -10.41
N ALA A 82 -1.39 1.07 -10.54
CA ALA A 82 -0.32 0.29 -11.12
C ALA A 82 0.22 -0.77 -10.15
N LEU A 83 0.38 -0.43 -8.87
CA LEU A 83 0.95 -1.33 -7.87
C LEU A 83 0.08 -2.59 -7.67
N PRO A 84 0.70 -3.77 -7.47
CA PRO A 84 -0.04 -4.95 -7.03
C PRO A 84 -0.71 -4.70 -5.66
N PRO A 85 -1.85 -5.35 -5.34
CA PRO A 85 -2.64 -5.04 -4.15
C PRO A 85 -1.84 -4.99 -2.85
N ARG A 86 -0.95 -5.97 -2.60
CA ARG A 86 -0.14 -6.02 -1.37
C ARG A 86 0.84 -4.86 -1.25
N TYR A 87 1.49 -4.46 -2.34
CA TYR A 87 2.39 -3.30 -2.37
C TYR A 87 1.64 -1.98 -2.23
N SER A 88 0.46 -1.89 -2.84
CA SER A 88 -0.42 -0.73 -2.69
C SER A 88 -0.88 -0.56 -1.23
N LEU A 89 -1.26 -1.65 -0.55
CA LEU A 89 -1.57 -1.64 0.88
C LEU A 89 -0.35 -1.25 1.72
N TRP A 90 0.83 -1.81 1.42
CA TRP A 90 2.07 -1.49 2.13
C TRP A 90 2.42 0.00 2.02
N TRP A 91 2.33 0.57 0.83
CA TRP A 91 2.52 2.00 0.60
C TRP A 91 1.55 2.86 1.41
N ALA A 92 0.26 2.51 1.41
CA ALA A 92 -0.74 3.18 2.23
C ALA A 92 -0.43 3.06 3.73
N LEU A 93 -0.02 1.89 4.22
CA LEU A 93 0.36 1.66 5.61
C LEU A 93 1.55 2.53 6.04
N LEU A 94 2.59 2.67 5.21
CA LEU A 94 3.72 3.54 5.52
C LEU A 94 3.29 5.01 5.58
N SER A 95 2.48 5.45 4.62
CA SER A 95 1.96 6.83 4.57
C SER A 95 1.09 7.15 5.80
N LEU A 96 0.19 6.24 6.17
CA LEU A 96 -0.65 6.35 7.37
C LEU A 96 0.17 6.32 8.67
N THR A 97 1.20 5.48 8.74
CA THR A 97 2.08 5.41 9.90
C THR A 97 2.83 6.72 10.09
N GLU A 98 3.29 7.34 9.00
CA GLU A 98 3.95 8.64 9.07
C GLU A 98 2.98 9.75 9.49
N ALA A 99 1.79 9.81 8.90
CA ALA A 99 0.75 10.76 9.32
C ALA A 99 0.36 10.61 10.80
N HIS A 100 0.29 9.37 11.30
CA HIS A 100 0.02 9.06 12.71
C HIS A 100 1.09 9.64 13.66
N ARG A 101 2.37 9.62 13.26
CA ARG A 101 3.46 10.19 14.06
C ARG A 101 3.36 11.71 14.17
N GLN A 102 2.89 12.37 13.11
CA GLN A 102 2.66 13.82 13.12
C GLN A 102 1.43 14.18 13.96
N LYS A 103 0.36 13.40 13.83
CA LYS A 103 -0.87 13.57 14.58
C LYS A 103 -1.50 12.20 14.85
N PRO A 104 -1.62 11.79 16.13
CA PRO A 104 -2.19 10.50 16.45
C PRO A 104 -3.65 10.34 16.00
N TYR A 105 -3.94 9.19 15.41
CA TYR A 105 -5.30 8.75 15.08
C TYR A 105 -6.04 8.23 16.32
N PRO A 106 -7.39 8.23 16.32
CA PRO A 106 -8.18 7.54 17.34
C PRO A 106 -7.86 6.06 17.44
N ALA A 107 -8.06 5.46 18.63
CA ALA A 107 -7.69 4.07 18.92
C ALA A 107 -8.24 3.06 17.89
N LYS A 108 -9.52 3.17 17.50
CA LYS A 108 -10.14 2.27 16.51
C LYS A 108 -9.51 2.36 15.13
N VAL A 109 -9.08 3.55 14.71
CA VAL A 109 -8.34 3.74 13.46
C VAL A 109 -6.97 3.08 13.54
N VAL A 110 -6.28 3.19 14.68
CA VAL A 110 -4.98 2.54 14.91
C VAL A 110 -5.12 1.02 14.92
N GLU A 111 -6.14 0.47 15.58
CA GLU A 111 -6.45 -0.97 15.58
C GLU A 111 -6.60 -1.50 14.15
N ALA A 112 -7.37 -0.82 13.30
CA ALA A 112 -7.52 -1.19 11.89
C ALA A 112 -6.21 -1.12 11.10
N ILE A 113 -5.41 -0.06 11.26
CA ILE A 113 -4.10 0.07 10.61
C ILE A 113 -3.16 -1.08 11.02
N LEU A 114 -3.15 -1.46 12.30
CA LEU A 114 -2.32 -2.56 12.81
C LEU A 114 -2.82 -3.93 12.32
N GLY A 115 -4.13 -4.13 12.25
CA GLY A 115 -4.72 -5.34 11.67
C GLY A 115 -4.34 -5.53 10.20
N VAL A 116 -4.45 -4.46 9.40
CA VAL A 116 -4.03 -4.50 7.99
C VAL A 116 -2.53 -4.73 7.86
N ARG A 117 -1.71 -4.12 8.73
CA ARG A 117 -0.26 -4.42 8.77
C ARG A 117 -0.01 -5.90 9.05
N SER A 118 -0.70 -6.50 10.02
CA SER A 118 -0.58 -7.94 10.32
C SER A 118 -0.93 -8.78 9.10
N PHE A 119 -2.03 -8.46 8.42
CA PHE A 119 -2.45 -9.13 7.19
C PHE A 119 -1.43 -8.98 6.05
N VAL A 120 -0.90 -7.78 5.81
CA VAL A 120 0.13 -7.57 4.77
C VAL A 120 1.41 -8.36 5.05
N LEU A 121 1.77 -8.55 6.32
CA LEU A 121 2.94 -9.36 6.69
C LEU A 121 2.68 -10.86 6.62
N ASN A 122 1.47 -11.31 6.97
CA ASN A 122 1.06 -12.71 6.94
C ASN A 122 -0.36 -12.86 6.37
N PRO A 123 -0.52 -12.90 5.04
CA PRO A 123 -1.84 -12.89 4.42
C PRO A 123 -2.57 -14.21 4.64
N THR A 124 -3.67 -14.17 5.40
CA THR A 124 -4.59 -15.30 5.59
C THR A 124 -6.02 -14.85 5.31
N GLU A 125 -6.90 -15.77 4.92
CA GLU A 125 -8.31 -15.45 4.64
C GLU A 125 -9.02 -14.94 5.91
N ALA A 126 -8.70 -15.53 7.06
CA ALA A 126 -9.18 -15.05 8.35
C ALA A 126 -8.70 -13.61 8.63
N GLY A 127 -7.40 -13.33 8.46
CA GLY A 127 -6.86 -11.98 8.63
C GLY A 127 -7.44 -10.97 7.64
N ARG A 128 -7.72 -11.37 6.39
CA ARG A 128 -8.38 -10.53 5.38
C ARG A 128 -9.79 -10.13 5.81
N ARG A 129 -10.56 -11.08 6.37
CA ARG A 129 -11.92 -10.82 6.89
C ARG A 129 -11.88 -10.00 8.18
N GLU A 130 -10.94 -10.25 9.07
CA GLU A 130 -10.71 -9.46 10.28
C GLU A 130 -10.39 -7.99 9.94
N CYS A 131 -9.61 -7.73 8.88
CA CYS A 131 -9.38 -6.35 8.40
C CYS A 131 -10.68 -5.62 8.06
N LYS A 132 -11.69 -6.32 7.52
CA LYS A 132 -13.00 -5.74 7.27
C LYS A 132 -13.70 -5.35 8.57
N GLU A 133 -13.70 -6.25 9.55
CA GLU A 133 -14.35 -6.03 10.85
C GLU A 133 -13.71 -4.86 11.60
N LEU A 134 -12.38 -4.81 11.63
CA LEU A 134 -11.63 -3.70 12.22
C LEU A 134 -11.88 -2.38 11.47
N GLY A 135 -11.95 -2.43 10.14
CA GLY A 135 -12.29 -1.27 9.31
C GLY A 135 -13.70 -0.74 9.59
N ASP A 136 -14.69 -1.62 9.65
CA ASP A 136 -16.08 -1.26 9.96
C ASP A 136 -16.17 -0.62 11.37
N ALA A 137 -15.44 -1.16 12.35
CA ALA A 137 -15.36 -0.60 13.70
C ALA A 137 -14.65 0.77 13.77
N ALA A 138 -13.82 1.11 12.77
CA ALA A 138 -13.11 2.37 12.67
C ALA A 138 -13.88 3.49 11.95
N ASP A 139 -15.13 3.24 11.52
CA ASP A 139 -15.93 4.07 10.60
C ASP A 139 -15.42 4.04 9.15
N SER A 140 -16.34 3.76 8.22
CA SER A 140 -16.07 3.61 6.77
C SER A 140 -15.44 4.82 6.08
N THR A 141 -15.57 6.02 6.67
CA THR A 141 -15.01 7.27 6.13
C THR A 141 -13.65 7.61 6.73
N SER A 142 -13.20 6.89 7.77
CA SER A 142 -11.91 7.10 8.39
C SER A 142 -10.78 6.44 7.60
N ALA A 143 -9.54 6.83 7.92
CA ALA A 143 -8.36 6.17 7.37
C ALA A 143 -8.32 4.66 7.69
N GLY A 144 -8.81 4.26 8.88
CA GLY A 144 -8.87 2.87 9.32
C GLY A 144 -9.94 2.09 8.56
N GLY A 145 -11.12 2.69 8.35
CA GLY A 145 -12.19 2.06 7.58
C GLY A 145 -11.81 1.84 6.12
N VAL A 146 -11.22 2.86 5.49
CA VAL A 146 -10.78 2.77 4.09
C VAL A 146 -9.69 1.71 3.90
N ILE A 147 -8.66 1.68 4.75
CA ILE A 147 -7.56 0.70 4.60
C ILE A 147 -7.99 -0.72 4.96
N GLY A 148 -8.86 -0.88 5.97
CA GLY A 148 -9.46 -2.17 6.34
C GLY A 148 -10.29 -2.76 5.20
N PHE A 149 -11.12 -1.92 4.56
CA PHE A 149 -11.91 -2.35 3.40
C PHE A 149 -11.04 -2.60 2.16
N ALA A 150 -9.97 -1.82 1.95
CA ALA A 150 -8.98 -2.07 0.90
C ALA A 150 -8.34 -3.46 1.06
N ALA A 151 -7.92 -3.81 2.28
CA ALA A 151 -7.35 -5.12 2.58
C ALA A 151 -8.37 -6.24 2.36
N PHE A 152 -9.62 -6.04 2.77
CA PHE A 152 -10.69 -6.99 2.51
C PHE A 152 -10.86 -7.27 1.01
N ILE A 153 -10.84 -6.25 0.14
CA ILE A 153 -11.02 -6.42 -1.31
C ILE A 153 -9.71 -6.62 -2.09
N SER A 154 -8.60 -6.94 -1.40
CA SER A 154 -7.30 -7.22 -2.03
C SER A 154 -7.24 -8.56 -2.77
N GLY A 155 -8.21 -9.44 -2.52
CA GLY A 155 -8.34 -10.77 -3.10
C GLY A 155 -9.44 -11.56 -2.39
N GLY A 156 -9.55 -12.86 -2.71
CA GLY A 156 -10.54 -13.76 -2.11
C GLY A 156 -12.00 -13.39 -2.42
N SER A 157 -12.95 -14.17 -1.89
CA SER A 157 -14.38 -13.90 -2.07
C SER A 157 -14.86 -12.80 -1.10
N MET A 158 -15.63 -11.84 -1.60
CA MET A 158 -16.34 -10.85 -0.80
C MET A 158 -17.62 -11.41 -0.16
N ALA A 159 -18.15 -12.52 -0.68
CA ALA A 159 -19.33 -13.15 -0.13
C ALA A 159 -19.02 -13.85 1.21
N PRO A 160 -20.06 -14.11 2.04
CA PRO A 160 -19.97 -15.06 3.15
C PRO A 160 -19.46 -16.44 2.68
N ALA A 161 -18.87 -17.20 3.59
CA ALA A 161 -18.19 -18.46 3.26
C ALA A 161 -19.14 -19.56 2.74
N ASP A 162 -20.42 -19.47 3.09
CA ASP A 162 -21.51 -20.37 2.68
C ASP A 162 -22.19 -19.94 1.37
N CYS A 163 -21.78 -18.82 0.78
CA CYS A 163 -22.33 -18.28 -0.46
C CYS A 163 -21.39 -18.52 -1.66
N PRO A 164 -21.92 -18.54 -2.91
CA PRO A 164 -21.09 -18.55 -4.11
C PRO A 164 -20.05 -17.42 -4.12
N PRO A 165 -18.84 -17.65 -4.64
CA PRO A 165 -17.76 -16.68 -4.57
C PRO A 165 -18.08 -15.44 -5.40
N VAL A 166 -17.82 -14.26 -4.81
CA VAL A 166 -17.94 -12.96 -5.48
C VAL A 166 -16.58 -12.28 -5.40
N LEU A 167 -15.84 -12.25 -6.50
CA LEU A 167 -14.50 -11.66 -6.53
C LEU A 167 -14.56 -10.12 -6.64
N PRO A 168 -13.67 -9.39 -5.95
CA PRO A 168 -13.56 -7.95 -6.13
C PRO A 168 -13.06 -7.62 -7.54
N LYS A 169 -13.47 -6.45 -8.06
CA LYS A 169 -12.85 -5.94 -9.29
C LYS A 169 -11.36 -5.64 -9.01
N PRO A 170 -10.42 -6.06 -9.87
CA PRO A 170 -8.98 -6.01 -9.56
C PRO A 170 -8.44 -4.64 -9.14
N HIS A 171 -8.98 -3.56 -9.69
CA HIS A 171 -8.51 -2.19 -9.43
C HIS A 171 -9.01 -1.59 -8.10
N LEU A 172 -9.94 -2.22 -7.38
CA LEU A 172 -10.57 -1.59 -6.21
C LEU A 172 -9.64 -1.48 -5.00
N CYS A 173 -8.80 -2.49 -4.73
CA CYS A 173 -7.83 -2.43 -3.65
C CYS A 173 -6.83 -1.28 -3.87
N GLY A 174 -6.32 -1.16 -5.10
CA GLY A 174 -5.46 -0.05 -5.51
C GLY A 174 -6.13 1.31 -5.29
N ARG A 175 -7.37 1.46 -5.78
CA ARG A 175 -8.16 2.68 -5.60
C ARG A 175 -8.28 3.09 -4.13
N LEU A 176 -8.70 2.16 -3.25
CA LEU A 176 -8.89 2.48 -1.82
C LEU A 176 -7.56 2.72 -1.10
N SER A 177 -6.48 2.04 -1.48
CA SER A 177 -5.15 2.34 -0.96
C SER A 177 -4.73 3.77 -1.32
N GLY A 178 -4.99 4.22 -2.55
CA GLY A 178 -4.77 5.60 -2.97
C GLY A 178 -5.62 6.60 -2.18
N VAL A 179 -6.86 6.25 -1.82
CA VAL A 179 -7.69 7.06 -0.91
C VAL A 179 -7.09 7.09 0.50
N ALA A 180 -6.60 5.98 1.02
CA ALA A 180 -5.93 5.94 2.33
C ALA A 180 -4.69 6.85 2.37
N VAL A 181 -3.87 6.85 1.29
CA VAL A 181 -2.72 7.77 1.15
C VAL A 181 -3.18 9.24 1.13
N TYR A 182 -4.29 9.55 0.46
CA TYR A 182 -4.86 10.89 0.51
C TYR A 182 -5.28 11.31 1.92
N LEU A 183 -5.99 10.41 2.62
CA LEU A 183 -6.42 10.66 4.00
C LEU A 183 -5.22 10.85 4.93
N ALA A 184 -4.11 10.16 4.70
CA ALA A 184 -2.84 10.42 5.39
C ALA A 184 -2.34 11.84 5.12
N ALA A 185 -2.34 12.28 3.85
CA ALA A 185 -1.79 13.56 3.43
C ALA A 185 -2.56 14.77 3.98
N VAL A 186 -3.86 14.63 4.24
CA VAL A 186 -4.70 15.68 4.81
C VAL A 186 -4.86 15.57 6.33
N HIS A 187 -4.29 14.55 6.98
CA HIS A 187 -4.61 14.27 8.38
C HIS A 187 -4.09 15.32 9.37
N PHE A 188 -2.83 15.74 9.18
CA PHE A 188 -2.08 16.55 10.14
C PHE A 188 -1.97 18.02 9.72
N ASP A 189 -1.72 18.29 8.44
CA ASP A 189 -1.79 19.63 7.86
C ASP A 189 -2.45 19.58 6.46
N PRO A 190 -3.77 19.81 6.39
CA PRO A 190 -4.51 19.79 5.12
C PRO A 190 -4.06 20.85 4.10
N GLY A 191 -3.48 21.96 4.56
CA GLY A 191 -3.06 23.06 3.68
C GLY A 191 -1.91 22.67 2.76
N SER A 192 -1.02 21.81 3.26
CA SER A 192 0.19 21.34 2.57
C SER A 192 0.02 19.93 1.98
N TYR A 193 -1.22 19.45 1.78
CA TYR A 193 -1.48 18.07 1.35
C TYR A 193 -0.78 17.70 0.04
N LYS A 194 -0.53 18.66 -0.86
CA LYS A 194 0.18 18.39 -2.11
C LYS A 194 1.64 18.02 -1.86
N ASP A 195 2.30 18.70 -0.93
CA ASP A 195 3.69 18.41 -0.54
C ASP A 195 3.76 17.05 0.17
N HIS A 196 2.78 16.75 1.03
CA HIS A 196 2.68 15.42 1.66
C HIS A 196 2.45 14.32 0.61
N LEU A 197 1.64 14.57 -0.42
CA LEU A 197 1.45 13.63 -1.51
C LEU A 197 2.71 13.47 -2.36
N GLN A 198 3.52 14.51 -2.58
CA GLN A 198 4.83 14.36 -3.23
C GLN A 198 5.72 13.40 -2.44
N HIS A 199 5.81 13.60 -1.12
CA HIS A 199 6.58 12.75 -0.24
C HIS A 199 6.06 11.31 -0.21
N PHE A 200 4.74 11.11 -0.11
CA PHE A 200 4.17 9.76 -0.15
C PHE A 200 4.33 9.10 -1.51
N LEU A 201 4.32 9.85 -2.63
CA LEU A 201 4.69 9.31 -3.93
C LEU A 201 6.14 8.82 -3.96
N ASP A 202 7.07 9.52 -3.31
CA ASP A 202 8.46 9.04 -3.17
C ASP A 202 8.53 7.73 -2.40
N ILE A 203 7.77 7.58 -1.31
CA ILE A 203 7.68 6.30 -0.58
C ILE A 203 7.16 5.19 -1.49
N GLY A 204 6.10 5.45 -2.25
CA GLY A 204 5.50 4.46 -3.14
C GLY A 204 6.42 4.05 -4.29
N LEU A 205 7.16 5.00 -4.88
CA LEU A 205 8.17 4.72 -5.90
C LEU A 205 9.34 3.91 -5.34
N LYS A 206 9.83 4.23 -4.13
CA LYS A 206 10.86 3.44 -3.45
C LYS A 206 10.41 2.01 -3.17
N ILE A 207 9.15 1.80 -2.78
CA ILE A 207 8.57 0.45 -2.65
C ILE A 207 8.59 -0.26 -4.00
N ALA A 208 8.18 0.43 -5.07
CA ALA A 208 8.12 -0.14 -6.41
C ALA A 208 9.50 -0.54 -6.96
N HIS A 209 10.54 0.21 -6.61
CA HIS A 209 11.94 -0.10 -6.91
C HIS A 209 12.57 -1.14 -5.96
N GLY A 210 11.82 -1.64 -4.97
CA GLY A 210 12.30 -2.64 -4.01
C GLY A 210 13.20 -2.09 -2.90
N GLU A 211 13.27 -0.77 -2.72
CA GLU A 211 14.10 -0.11 -1.70
C GLU A 211 13.46 -0.11 -0.30
N LEU A 212 12.13 -0.23 -0.24
CA LEU A 212 11.36 -0.27 1.01
C LEU A 212 10.50 -1.55 1.10
N PRO A 213 11.11 -2.74 1.11
CA PRO A 213 10.36 -3.98 1.26
C PRO A 213 9.66 -4.01 2.61
N TRP A 214 8.54 -4.74 2.72
CA TRP A 214 8.03 -5.08 4.03
C TRP A 214 9.09 -5.90 4.78
N PRO A 215 9.14 -5.81 6.12
CA PRO A 215 10.02 -6.65 6.91
C PRO A 215 9.52 -8.10 6.80
N GLU A 216 10.03 -8.85 5.84
CA GLU A 216 9.97 -10.31 5.93
C GLU A 216 10.65 -10.70 7.24
N SER A 217 10.11 -11.70 7.93
CA SER A 217 10.80 -12.33 9.05
C SER A 217 12.22 -12.58 8.61
N ARG A 218 13.15 -11.76 9.10
CA ARG A 218 14.56 -11.93 8.83
C ARG A 218 14.80 -13.39 9.18
N ALA A 219 15.23 -14.19 8.20
CA ALA A 219 16.09 -15.30 8.50
C ALA A 219 17.28 -14.66 9.24
N VAL A 220 17.14 -14.49 10.56
CA VAL A 220 18.25 -14.31 11.46
C VAL A 220 18.86 -15.70 11.54
N ALA A 221 19.52 -16.10 10.46
CA ALA A 221 20.70 -16.91 10.57
C ALA A 221 21.82 -15.97 11.01
N VAL A 222 21.78 -15.56 12.27
CA VAL A 222 22.96 -15.44 13.11
C VAL A 222 22.50 -15.91 14.48
N GLU A 223 22.94 -17.10 14.85
CA GLU A 223 22.87 -17.61 16.21
C GLU A 223 23.38 -16.54 17.18
N ALA A 224 22.51 -15.97 17.99
CA ALA A 224 22.89 -15.31 19.24
C ALA A 224 21.69 -15.35 20.20
N PRO A 225 21.88 -15.78 21.46
CA PRO A 225 20.80 -15.82 22.45
C PRO A 225 20.25 -14.42 22.73
N VAL A 226 18.94 -14.37 22.99
CA VAL A 226 18.08 -13.19 23.12
C VAL A 226 18.47 -12.23 24.26
N GLU A 227 19.45 -12.56 25.11
CA GLU A 227 19.86 -11.69 26.22
C GLU A 227 20.94 -10.65 25.88
N VAL A 228 21.69 -10.79 24.79
CA VAL A 228 22.85 -9.89 24.51
C VAL A 228 22.46 -8.64 23.69
N VAL A 229 21.30 -8.65 23.01
CA VAL A 229 20.90 -7.57 22.09
C VAL A 229 20.32 -6.35 22.82
N VAL A 230 19.77 -6.53 24.03
CA VAL A 230 19.12 -5.44 24.78
C VAL A 230 20.15 -4.51 25.42
N GLU A 231 21.29 -5.03 25.85
CA GLU A 231 22.32 -4.25 26.57
C GLU A 231 23.18 -3.40 25.60
N GLN A 232 23.50 -3.93 24.42
CA GLN A 232 24.36 -3.24 23.43
C GLN A 232 23.67 -2.07 22.71
N VAL A 233 22.34 -2.05 22.66
CA VAL A 233 21.58 -0.93 22.07
C VAL A 233 21.44 0.23 23.07
N ILE A 234 21.44 -0.05 24.38
CA ILE A 234 21.32 0.99 25.41
C ILE A 234 22.63 1.78 25.56
N GLU A 235 23.78 1.12 25.49
CA GLU A 235 25.08 1.80 25.68
C GLU A 235 25.43 2.75 24.53
N LYS A 236 25.04 2.42 23.29
CA LYS A 236 25.33 3.24 22.11
C LYS A 236 24.54 4.56 22.08
N VAL A 237 23.33 4.56 22.64
CA VAL A 237 22.46 5.76 22.71
C VAL A 237 22.88 6.73 23.82
N VAL A 238 23.57 6.25 24.86
CA VAL A 238 24.06 7.09 25.97
C VAL A 238 25.36 7.82 25.60
N LEU A 239 26.23 7.20 24.80
CA LEU A 239 27.52 7.80 24.38
C LEU A 239 27.39 8.86 23.27
N GLU A 240 26.37 8.79 22.41
CA GLU A 240 26.14 9.79 21.35
C GLU A 240 25.39 11.05 21.83
N ARG A 241 24.89 11.07 23.07
CA ARG A 241 24.32 12.27 23.72
C ARG A 241 25.30 13.04 24.60
N SER A 242 26.57 12.60 24.66
CA SER A 242 27.62 13.21 25.47
C SER A 242 28.82 13.71 24.66
N ARG A 243 28.65 13.98 23.35
CA ARG A 243 29.63 14.67 22.51
C ARG A 243 28.99 15.76 21.67
#